data_AF-A0A936YC46-F1
#
_entry.id   AF-A0A936YC46-F1
#
_cell.length_a   1.000
_cell.length_b   1.000
_cell.length_c   1.000
_cell.angle_alpha   90.00
_cell.angle_beta   90.00
_cell.angle_gamma   90.00
#
_symmetry.space_group_name_H-M   'P 1'
#
loop_
_entity.id
_entity.type
_entity.pdbx_description
1 polymer ?
#
loop_
_entity_poly.entity_id
_entity_poly.type
_entity_poly.pdbx_seq_one_letter_code
_entity_poly.pdbx_strand_id
1 'polypeptide(L)'
;MSQKLAPIDNPITTHRQKEVYAWILLALSALALAGIFSILLVVQRTPVLQNILPGHDFFHTALTVHVNLSVLVWMLSITGAMGSLLYPKYLDGLGRYFAVLAGLGALAMALSPFGGSGIPFMNNYVPIFYHPLFIFGLSLFLVSLAGHALVVCFSAKLGKTHETLAFTTGIYSSVFMVIFALVYFVISYYKLKFENASYPDLEHYYNLLFWGGGHILQMAYTQIMSIAWLWILYKVTSQEIRFSRILQLLFIGNALLAILSIPAYLVYPVASSDFQYFFTQHMRYVGGVLPVVITLLYARPLFSLLKKFPFGLTAPALCLAYSLVLFYMGGTLGWLITGANVTIPAHYHGSIIGISIALIGWVQIMLPEIGCAPLEGKMIRWQPHILAIGQILHISGLALSGGYGALRKDPSLIINTKIKICMGIMGLGGLLAIIGGLLFVIPCLLTLMKRSKHYN
;
A
#
# COMPACT_ATOMS: atom_id res chain seq x y z
N MET A 1 25.28 -18.88 24.21
CA MET A 1 25.16 -17.72 23.29
C MET A 1 24.27 -18.13 22.12
N SER A 2 22.95 -17.89 22.19
CA SER A 2 22.08 -18.09 21.03
C SER A 2 22.16 -16.84 20.15
N GLN A 3 22.80 -16.97 18.99
CA GLN A 3 22.70 -15.95 17.95
C GLN A 3 21.23 -15.89 17.52
N LYS A 4 20.50 -14.88 18.00
CA LYS A 4 19.15 -14.59 17.50
C LYS A 4 19.27 -14.21 16.02
N LEU A 5 18.93 -15.17 15.16
CA LEU A 5 19.01 -15.10 13.70
C LEU A 5 18.11 -14.00 13.15
N ALA A 6 18.69 -12.90 12.68
CA ALA A 6 17.95 -11.79 12.10
C ALA A 6 17.38 -12.14 10.70
N PRO A 7 16.27 -11.49 10.29
CA PRO A 7 15.52 -11.84 9.08
C PRO A 7 16.31 -11.75 7.76
N ILE A 8 17.22 -10.78 7.61
CA ILE A 8 18.19 -10.68 6.50
C ILE A 8 19.42 -9.96 7.06
N ASP A 9 20.63 -10.52 6.89
CA ASP A 9 21.95 -10.01 7.35
C ASP A 9 21.91 -9.00 8.53
N ASN A 10 22.31 -9.40 9.73
CA ASN A 10 22.45 -8.47 10.87
C ASN A 10 23.91 -8.37 11.33
N PRO A 11 24.55 -7.19 11.23
CA PRO A 11 23.99 -5.93 10.73
C PRO A 11 23.84 -5.90 9.19
N ILE A 12 22.88 -5.09 8.70
CA ILE A 12 22.73 -4.83 7.26
C ILE A 12 24.00 -4.12 6.77
N THR A 13 24.60 -4.63 5.68
CA THR A 13 25.78 -4.01 5.07
C THR A 13 25.54 -2.54 4.69
N THR A 14 26.56 -1.70 4.83
CA THR A 14 26.47 -0.25 4.60
C THR A 14 25.90 0.13 3.23
N HIS A 15 26.25 -0.61 2.16
CA HIS A 15 25.72 -0.31 0.82
C HIS A 15 24.20 -0.51 0.79
N ARG A 16 23.68 -1.63 1.33
CA ARG A 16 22.24 -1.89 1.40
C ARG A 16 21.50 -0.91 2.30
N GLN A 17 22.12 -0.49 3.40
CA GLN A 17 21.51 0.56 4.24
C GLN A 17 21.29 1.86 3.45
N LYS A 18 22.17 2.20 2.51
CA LYS A 18 22.00 3.36 1.62
C LYS A 18 20.90 3.11 0.58
N GLU A 19 20.82 1.90 0.00
CA GLU A 19 19.75 1.52 -0.92
C GLU A 19 18.37 1.59 -0.27
N VAL A 20 18.19 0.91 0.86
CA VAL A 20 16.95 0.87 1.64
C VAL A 20 16.54 2.29 2.07
N TYR A 21 17.50 3.11 2.49
CA TYR A 21 17.25 4.49 2.89
C TYR A 21 16.61 5.32 1.77
N ALA A 22 17.11 5.23 0.54
CA ALA A 22 16.58 6.02 -0.57
C ALA A 22 15.10 5.68 -0.86
N TRP A 23 14.77 4.39 -0.82
CA TRP A 23 13.39 3.92 -1.01
C TRP A 23 12.46 4.26 0.16
N ILE A 24 12.93 4.18 1.40
CA ILE A 24 12.14 4.62 2.57
C ILE A 24 11.91 6.14 2.53
N LEU A 25 12.92 6.93 2.13
CA LEU A 25 12.78 8.37 1.97
C LEU A 25 11.72 8.71 0.91
N LEU A 26 11.74 8.03 -0.23
CA LEU A 26 10.70 8.17 -1.25
C LEU A 26 9.32 7.82 -0.70
N ALA A 27 9.20 6.68 -0.02
CA ALA A 27 7.93 6.23 0.56
C ALA A 27 7.34 7.28 1.52
N LEU A 28 8.15 7.77 2.46
CA LEU A 28 7.71 8.77 3.44
C LEU A 28 7.40 10.13 2.80
N SER A 29 8.17 10.52 1.79
CA SER A 29 7.91 11.76 1.04
C SER A 29 6.59 11.68 0.28
N ALA A 30 6.29 10.52 -0.33
CA ALA A 30 5.01 10.27 -0.99
C ALA A 30 3.84 10.35 0.00
N LEU A 31 3.95 9.76 1.19
CA LEU A 31 2.92 9.89 2.23
C LEU A 31 2.76 11.33 2.73
N ALA A 32 3.86 12.07 2.89
CA ALA A 32 3.81 13.48 3.30
C ALA A 32 3.01 14.31 2.28
N LEU A 33 3.35 14.18 1.00
CA LEU A 33 2.64 14.85 -0.09
C LEU A 33 1.19 14.39 -0.18
N ALA A 34 0.92 13.09 -0.08
CA ALA A 34 -0.44 12.57 -0.04
C ALA A 34 -1.25 13.12 1.14
N GLY A 35 -0.63 13.33 2.30
CA GLY A 35 -1.24 13.94 3.48
C GLY A 35 -1.70 15.38 3.22
N ILE A 36 -0.92 16.17 2.47
CA ILE A 36 -1.32 17.52 2.04
C ILE A 36 -2.60 17.43 1.19
N PHE A 37 -2.64 16.56 0.19
CA PHE A 37 -3.86 16.35 -0.61
C PHE A 37 -5.02 15.81 0.21
N SER A 38 -4.78 14.97 1.22
CA SER A 38 -5.82 14.47 2.13
C SER A 38 -6.46 15.59 2.94
N ILE A 39 -5.67 16.55 3.44
CA ILE A 39 -6.18 17.74 4.13
C ILE A 39 -7.09 18.55 3.19
N LEU A 40 -6.66 18.77 1.94
CA LEU A 40 -7.46 19.46 0.93
C LEU A 40 -8.82 18.77 0.70
N LEU A 41 -8.84 17.44 0.63
CA LEU A 41 -10.06 16.64 0.48
C LEU A 41 -11.00 16.76 1.69
N VAL A 42 -10.46 16.80 2.91
CA VAL A 42 -11.25 16.98 4.13
C VAL A 42 -11.84 18.39 4.18
N VAL A 43 -11.06 19.41 3.83
CA VAL A 43 -11.53 20.81 3.75
C VAL A 43 -12.70 20.92 2.78
N GLN A 44 -12.58 20.35 1.57
CA GLN A 44 -13.66 20.40 0.57
C GLN A 44 -14.92 19.63 0.96
N ARG A 45 -14.82 18.61 1.82
CA ARG A 45 -15.98 17.86 2.32
C ARG A 45 -16.59 18.44 3.59
N THR A 46 -16.03 19.50 4.14
CA THR A 46 -16.53 20.16 5.34
C THR A 46 -17.51 21.26 4.93
N PRO A 47 -18.82 21.18 5.28
CA PRO A 47 -19.86 22.09 4.77
C PRO A 47 -19.58 23.59 4.96
N VAL A 48 -18.79 23.95 5.98
CA VAL A 48 -18.40 25.35 6.28
C VAL A 48 -17.15 25.79 5.51
N LEU A 49 -16.27 24.86 5.15
CA LEU A 49 -14.99 25.14 4.51
C LEU A 49 -14.97 24.84 3.00
N GLN A 50 -16.01 24.18 2.48
CA GLN A 50 -16.08 23.75 1.08
C GLN A 50 -15.93 24.92 0.07
N ASN A 51 -16.39 26.12 0.44
CA ASN A 51 -16.34 27.32 -0.40
C ASN A 51 -14.97 28.02 -0.40
N ILE A 52 -14.01 27.56 0.43
CA ILE A 52 -12.65 28.13 0.50
C ILE A 52 -11.79 27.67 -0.68
N LEU A 53 -12.06 26.48 -1.21
CA LEU A 53 -11.29 25.87 -2.28
C LEU A 53 -12.09 25.88 -3.60
N PRO A 54 -11.42 25.86 -4.77
CA PRO A 54 -12.09 25.77 -6.06
C PRO A 54 -13.01 24.54 -6.13
N GLY A 55 -14.06 24.59 -6.95
CA GLY A 55 -15.17 23.63 -6.95
C GLY A 55 -14.85 22.15 -7.26
N HIS A 56 -15.85 21.43 -7.75
CA HIS A 56 -15.86 19.95 -7.82
C HIS A 56 -14.66 19.31 -8.54
N ASP A 57 -14.13 19.94 -9.59
CA ASP A 57 -12.98 19.40 -10.35
C ASP A 57 -11.69 19.35 -9.53
N PHE A 58 -11.53 20.26 -8.56
CA PHE A 58 -10.39 20.25 -7.64
C PHE A 58 -10.44 19.04 -6.70
N PHE A 59 -11.64 18.61 -6.27
CA PHE A 59 -11.79 17.42 -5.42
C PHE A 59 -11.32 16.16 -6.13
N HIS A 60 -11.78 15.94 -7.36
CA HIS A 60 -11.38 14.79 -8.17
C HIS A 60 -9.88 14.81 -8.49
N THR A 61 -9.32 15.98 -8.75
CA THR A 61 -7.89 16.15 -9.01
C THR A 61 -7.06 15.81 -7.75
N ALA A 62 -7.40 16.41 -6.61
CA ALA A 62 -6.71 16.14 -5.34
C ALA A 62 -6.83 14.66 -4.95
N LEU A 63 -7.98 14.04 -5.19
CA LEU A 63 -8.21 12.63 -4.87
C LEU A 63 -7.39 11.70 -5.78
N THR A 64 -7.32 12.02 -7.08
CA THR A 64 -6.50 11.28 -8.05
C THR A 64 -5.03 11.28 -7.67
N VAL A 65 -4.47 12.44 -7.32
CA VAL A 65 -3.07 12.58 -6.90
C VAL A 65 -2.84 11.93 -5.53
N HIS A 66 -3.75 12.17 -4.57
CA HIS A 66 -3.68 11.56 -3.24
C HIS A 66 -3.56 10.04 -3.31
N VAL A 67 -4.46 9.37 -4.06
CA VAL A 67 -4.50 7.91 -4.14
C VAL A 67 -3.22 7.34 -4.77
N ASN A 68 -2.70 7.96 -5.84
CA ASN A 68 -1.43 7.53 -6.42
C ASN A 68 -0.28 7.64 -5.41
N LEU A 69 -0.21 8.73 -4.65
CA LEU A 69 0.87 8.91 -3.69
C LEU A 69 0.71 8.01 -2.44
N SER A 70 -0.49 7.90 -1.89
CA SER A 70 -0.76 7.18 -0.63
C SER A 70 -0.86 5.66 -0.78
N VAL A 71 -1.18 5.17 -1.98
CA VAL A 71 -1.31 3.73 -2.27
C VAL A 71 -0.19 3.27 -3.20
N LEU A 72 -0.17 3.76 -4.45
CA LEU A 72 0.75 3.25 -5.47
C LEU A 72 2.21 3.55 -5.11
N VAL A 73 2.59 4.82 -4.96
CA VAL A 73 3.97 5.22 -4.70
C VAL A 73 4.42 4.74 -3.32
N TRP A 74 3.60 4.95 -2.28
CA TRP A 74 3.91 4.49 -0.92
C TRP A 74 4.20 2.98 -0.85
N MET A 75 3.26 2.14 -1.29
CA MET A 75 3.40 0.69 -1.11
C MET A 75 4.50 0.10 -1.99
N LEU A 76 4.60 0.55 -3.25
CA LEU A 76 5.65 0.07 -4.16
C LEU A 76 7.04 0.57 -3.76
N SER A 77 7.15 1.74 -3.14
CA SER A 77 8.42 2.21 -2.58
C SER A 77 8.86 1.38 -1.38
N ILE A 78 7.92 0.91 -0.54
CA ILE A 78 8.24 -0.05 0.51
C ILE A 78 8.62 -1.42 -0.07
N THR A 79 7.98 -1.88 -1.14
CA THR A 79 8.44 -3.07 -1.89
C THR A 79 9.87 -2.87 -2.41
N GLY A 80 10.18 -1.70 -2.96
CA GLY A 80 11.55 -1.33 -3.38
C GLY A 80 12.55 -1.31 -2.22
N ALA A 81 12.14 -0.82 -1.05
CA ALA A 81 12.96 -0.86 0.17
C ALA A 81 13.23 -2.29 0.63
N MET A 82 12.21 -3.17 0.64
CA MET A 82 12.37 -4.58 0.96
C MET A 82 13.27 -5.29 -0.07
N GLY A 83 13.08 -5.04 -1.37
CA GLY A 83 13.93 -5.58 -2.43
C GLY A 83 15.39 -5.12 -2.33
N SER A 84 15.61 -3.89 -1.87
CA SER A 84 16.95 -3.33 -1.65
C SER A 84 17.77 -4.07 -0.57
N LEU A 85 17.14 -4.88 0.28
CA LEU A 85 17.84 -5.77 1.20
C LEU A 85 18.54 -6.94 0.48
N LEU A 86 18.15 -7.22 -0.76
CA LEU A 86 18.73 -8.28 -1.60
C LEU A 86 19.79 -7.74 -2.56
N TYR A 87 19.93 -6.42 -2.67
CA TYR A 87 20.79 -5.78 -3.67
C TYR A 87 22.26 -6.23 -3.59
N PRO A 88 22.89 -6.59 -4.73
CA PRO A 88 24.26 -7.06 -4.74
C PRO A 88 25.25 -5.90 -4.59
N LYS A 89 26.41 -6.16 -3.97
CA LYS A 89 27.41 -5.11 -3.70
C LYS A 89 28.02 -4.51 -4.97
N TYR A 90 28.15 -5.31 -6.04
CA TYR A 90 28.73 -4.85 -7.32
C TYR A 90 27.80 -3.88 -8.09
N LEU A 91 26.54 -3.71 -7.67
CA LEU A 91 25.59 -2.72 -8.20
C LEU A 91 25.26 -1.63 -7.17
N ASP A 92 26.15 -1.38 -6.19
CA ASP A 92 25.96 -0.29 -5.22
C ASP A 92 25.68 1.04 -5.94
N GLY A 93 24.62 1.73 -5.53
CA GLY A 93 24.19 3.00 -6.11
C GLY A 93 23.08 2.85 -7.16
N LEU A 94 22.97 1.71 -7.84
CA LEU A 94 21.97 1.56 -8.89
C LEU A 94 20.54 1.53 -8.32
N GLY A 95 20.33 0.93 -7.15
CA GLY A 95 19.01 0.94 -6.52
C GLY A 95 18.59 2.34 -6.05
N ARG A 96 19.54 3.16 -5.59
CA ARG A 96 19.35 4.57 -5.22
C ARG A 96 19.05 5.41 -6.45
N TYR A 97 19.75 5.16 -7.56
CA TYR A 97 19.47 5.80 -8.84
C TYR A 97 18.02 5.58 -9.26
N PHE A 98 17.53 4.33 -9.18
CA PHE A 98 16.11 4.05 -9.42
C PHE A 98 15.18 4.74 -8.41
N ALA A 99 15.52 4.77 -7.12
CA ALA A 99 14.73 5.49 -6.13
C ALA A 99 14.62 6.99 -6.45
N VAL A 100 15.70 7.63 -6.93
CA VAL A 100 15.71 9.04 -7.33
C VAL A 100 14.82 9.26 -8.55
N LEU A 101 14.97 8.46 -9.61
CA LEU A 101 14.10 8.56 -10.79
C LEU A 101 12.62 8.35 -10.44
N ALA A 102 12.33 7.37 -9.58
CA ALA A 102 10.99 7.12 -9.08
C ALA A 102 10.46 8.32 -8.28
N GLY A 103 11.31 8.96 -7.47
CA GLY A 103 10.98 10.18 -6.74
C GLY A 103 10.69 11.37 -7.64
N LEU A 104 11.45 11.55 -8.72
CA LEU A 104 11.15 12.57 -9.74
C LEU A 104 9.80 12.31 -10.41
N GLY A 105 9.48 11.04 -10.71
CA GLY A 105 8.18 10.64 -11.23
C GLY A 105 7.02 10.95 -10.26
N ALA A 106 7.19 10.60 -8.98
CA ALA A 106 6.22 10.91 -7.93
C ALA A 106 6.02 12.42 -7.73
N LEU A 107 7.11 13.20 -7.79
CA LEU A 107 7.04 14.66 -7.72
C LEU A 107 6.32 15.25 -8.93
N ALA A 108 6.58 14.76 -10.15
CA ALA A 108 5.86 15.18 -11.34
C ALA A 108 4.35 14.92 -11.24
N MET A 109 3.93 13.76 -10.73
CA MET A 109 2.51 13.48 -10.43
C MET A 109 1.94 14.44 -9.38
N ALA A 110 2.70 14.77 -8.34
CA ALA A 110 2.26 15.69 -7.30
C ALA A 110 2.11 17.14 -7.80
N LEU A 111 3.00 17.56 -8.71
CA LEU A 111 3.02 18.92 -9.26
C LEU A 111 2.10 19.10 -10.47
N SER A 112 1.63 18.03 -11.10
CA SER A 112 0.83 18.12 -12.32
C SER A 112 -0.44 18.99 -12.21
N PRO A 113 -1.17 19.04 -11.07
CA PRO A 113 -2.33 19.93 -10.96
C PRO A 113 -1.99 21.42 -11.05
N PHE A 114 -0.73 21.80 -10.81
CA PHE A 114 -0.28 23.20 -10.88
C PHE A 114 0.25 23.58 -12.27
N GLY A 115 0.38 22.62 -13.19
CA GLY A 115 0.94 22.80 -14.54
C GLY A 115 -0.06 23.22 -15.62
N GLY A 116 -1.37 23.29 -15.31
CA GLY A 116 -2.42 23.64 -16.27
C GLY A 116 -3.71 22.86 -16.05
N SER A 117 -4.70 23.06 -16.94
CA SER A 117 -5.97 22.32 -16.91
C SER A 117 -5.75 20.87 -17.33
N GLY A 118 -6.12 19.92 -16.47
CA GLY A 118 -6.17 18.48 -16.76
C GLY A 118 -7.48 17.87 -16.31
N ILE A 119 -7.79 16.67 -16.80
CA ILE A 119 -9.06 15.98 -16.52
C ILE A 119 -8.80 14.80 -15.57
N PRO A 120 -9.37 14.78 -14.35
CA PRO A 120 -9.21 13.67 -13.42
C PRO A 120 -10.16 12.50 -13.77
N PHE A 121 -9.58 11.31 -13.98
CA PHE A 121 -10.29 10.05 -14.14
C PHE A 121 -10.15 9.19 -12.89
N MET A 122 -11.28 8.91 -12.26
CA MET A 122 -11.40 8.21 -10.97
C MET A 122 -11.53 6.70 -11.13
N ASN A 123 -10.81 6.13 -12.11
CA ASN A 123 -10.79 4.70 -12.37
C ASN A 123 -10.13 3.94 -11.21
N ASN A 124 -10.43 2.65 -11.10
CA ASN A 124 -9.91 1.85 -10.00
C ASN A 124 -8.40 1.57 -10.17
N TYR A 125 -7.73 1.30 -9.04
CA TYR A 125 -6.30 0.96 -8.90
C TYR A 125 -5.31 2.11 -9.16
N VAL A 126 -5.25 2.65 -10.38
CA VAL A 126 -4.30 3.70 -10.77
C VAL A 126 -5.10 4.84 -11.42
N PRO A 127 -5.69 5.76 -10.63
CA PRO A 127 -6.48 6.85 -11.18
C PRO A 127 -5.58 7.79 -11.98
N ILE A 128 -6.09 8.32 -13.09
CA ILE A 128 -5.32 9.11 -14.05
C ILE A 128 -5.74 10.56 -14.01
N PHE A 129 -4.79 11.47 -13.75
CA PHE A 129 -4.99 12.87 -14.08
C PHE A 129 -4.47 13.08 -15.51
N TYR A 130 -5.39 13.27 -16.46
CA TYR A 130 -5.04 13.40 -17.87
C TYR A 130 -4.36 14.73 -18.13
N HIS A 131 -3.04 14.71 -17.97
CA HIS A 131 -2.13 15.83 -18.14
C HIS A 131 -0.73 15.28 -18.49
N PRO A 132 0.00 15.86 -19.45
CA PRO A 132 1.29 15.32 -19.89
C PRO A 132 2.30 15.10 -18.76
N LEU A 133 2.40 16.04 -17.82
CA LEU A 133 3.30 15.93 -16.67
C LEU A 133 2.93 14.77 -15.72
N PHE A 134 1.63 14.50 -15.55
CA PHE A 134 1.18 13.38 -14.70
C PHE A 134 1.50 12.04 -15.36
N ILE A 135 1.18 11.91 -16.65
CA ILE A 135 1.44 10.68 -17.41
C ILE A 135 2.95 10.40 -17.45
N PHE A 136 3.77 11.42 -17.73
CA PHE A 136 5.22 11.31 -17.66
C PHE A 136 5.70 10.88 -16.28
N GLY A 137 5.17 11.51 -15.21
CA GLY A 137 5.52 11.17 -13.83
C GLY A 137 5.18 9.72 -13.46
N LEU A 138 3.99 9.26 -13.82
CA LEU A 138 3.53 7.89 -13.63
C LEU A 138 4.41 6.91 -14.42
N SER A 139 4.67 7.18 -15.70
CA SER A 139 5.53 6.33 -16.54
C SER A 139 6.95 6.23 -15.99
N LEU A 140 7.56 7.37 -15.61
CA LEU A 140 8.90 7.41 -15.03
C LEU A 140 8.97 6.60 -13.72
N PHE A 141 7.97 6.75 -12.85
CA PHE A 141 7.86 5.98 -11.62
C PHE A 141 7.81 4.47 -11.90
N LEU A 142 6.91 4.02 -12.79
CA LEU A 142 6.72 2.60 -13.10
C LEU A 142 7.94 1.98 -13.80
N VAL A 143 8.57 2.69 -14.74
CA VAL A 143 9.79 2.23 -15.44
C VAL A 143 10.95 2.12 -14.46
N SER A 144 11.12 3.11 -13.57
CA SER A 144 12.18 3.07 -12.58
C SER A 144 12.00 1.92 -11.58
N LEU A 145 10.77 1.72 -11.13
CA LEU A 145 10.42 0.58 -10.27
C LEU A 145 10.66 -0.76 -10.98
N ALA A 146 10.32 -0.88 -12.27
CA ALA A 146 10.59 -2.08 -13.06
C ALA A 146 12.10 -2.37 -13.15
N GLY A 147 12.91 -1.33 -13.42
CA GLY A 147 14.36 -1.45 -13.45
C GLY A 147 14.94 -1.93 -12.11
N HIS A 148 14.47 -1.37 -11.00
CA HIS A 148 14.85 -1.83 -9.66
C HIS A 148 14.44 -3.28 -9.41
N ALA A 149 13.19 -3.62 -9.70
CA ALA A 149 12.63 -4.96 -9.53
C ALA A 149 13.40 -6.02 -10.33
N LEU A 150 13.78 -5.72 -11.57
CA LEU A 150 14.58 -6.61 -12.41
C LEU A 150 15.95 -6.87 -11.78
N VAL A 151 16.65 -5.83 -11.31
CA VAL A 151 17.94 -6.02 -10.63
C VAL A 151 17.79 -6.89 -9.38
N VAL A 152 16.72 -6.70 -8.61
CA VAL A 152 16.43 -7.56 -7.45
C VAL A 152 16.27 -9.00 -7.91
N CYS A 153 15.42 -9.30 -8.90
CA CYS A 153 15.23 -10.65 -9.43
C CYS A 153 16.52 -11.33 -9.90
N PHE A 154 17.47 -10.58 -10.47
CA PHE A 154 18.77 -11.12 -10.94
C PHE A 154 19.88 -11.14 -9.87
N SER A 155 19.65 -10.59 -8.68
CA SER A 155 20.68 -10.50 -7.63
C SER A 155 21.11 -11.84 -7.02
N ALA A 156 20.36 -12.92 -7.28
CA ALA A 156 20.64 -14.31 -6.90
C ALA A 156 21.02 -14.55 -5.43
N LYS A 157 20.65 -13.64 -4.51
CA LYS A 157 20.91 -13.80 -3.09
C LYS A 157 19.81 -14.61 -2.40
N LEU A 158 20.11 -15.84 -2.03
CA LEU A 158 19.24 -16.66 -1.18
C LEU A 158 19.66 -16.53 0.30
N GLY A 159 18.68 -16.64 1.21
CA GLY A 159 18.94 -16.72 2.64
C GLY A 159 19.80 -17.94 3.01
N LYS A 160 20.72 -17.76 3.96
CA LYS A 160 21.65 -18.82 4.40
C LYS A 160 21.03 -19.78 5.42
N THR A 161 19.95 -19.37 6.08
CA THR A 161 19.19 -20.16 7.05
C THR A 161 17.76 -20.34 6.58
N HIS A 162 17.01 -21.26 7.19
CA HIS A 162 15.62 -21.50 6.80
C HIS A 162 14.73 -20.24 7.00
N GLU A 163 14.92 -19.49 8.09
CA GLU A 163 14.16 -18.26 8.39
C GLU A 163 14.50 -17.15 7.41
N THR A 164 15.79 -16.89 7.20
CA THR A 164 16.25 -15.88 6.24
C THR A 164 15.80 -16.25 4.82
N LEU A 165 15.80 -17.54 4.48
CA LEU A 165 15.29 -18.02 3.20
C LEU A 165 13.80 -17.69 3.04
N ALA A 166 12.96 -17.89 4.06
CA ALA A 166 11.54 -17.53 4.01
C ALA A 166 11.31 -16.03 3.74
N PHE A 167 12.05 -15.14 4.41
CA PHE A 167 11.97 -13.71 4.15
C PHE A 167 12.47 -13.36 2.74
N THR A 168 13.61 -13.89 2.30
CA THR A 168 14.11 -13.65 0.94
C THR A 168 13.13 -14.15 -0.12
N THR A 169 12.56 -15.34 0.04
CA THR A 169 11.54 -15.90 -0.87
C THR A 169 10.29 -15.01 -0.91
N GLY A 170 9.81 -14.55 0.26
CA GLY A 170 8.68 -13.62 0.33
C GLY A 170 8.93 -12.33 -0.44
N ILE A 171 10.12 -11.74 -0.30
CA ILE A 171 10.51 -10.50 -1.00
C ILE A 171 10.66 -10.74 -2.50
N TYR A 172 11.36 -11.80 -2.93
CA TYR A 172 11.46 -12.11 -4.36
C TYR A 172 10.10 -12.28 -4.99
N SER A 173 9.25 -13.10 -4.38
CA SER A 173 7.92 -13.40 -4.94
C SER A 173 7.00 -12.17 -4.93
N SER A 174 7.15 -11.22 -4.00
CA SER A 174 6.42 -9.95 -4.07
C SER A 174 6.91 -9.03 -5.20
N VAL A 175 8.23 -8.97 -5.41
CA VAL A 175 8.85 -8.25 -6.53
C VAL A 175 8.43 -8.86 -7.88
N PHE A 176 8.39 -10.18 -7.98
CA PHE A 176 7.87 -10.88 -9.17
C PHE A 176 6.41 -10.52 -9.46
N MET A 177 5.53 -10.50 -8.44
CA MET A 177 4.14 -10.06 -8.64
C MET A 177 4.05 -8.63 -9.15
N VAL A 178 4.93 -7.71 -8.69
CA VAL A 178 4.97 -6.34 -9.22
C VAL A 178 5.36 -6.33 -10.69
N ILE A 179 6.39 -7.07 -11.10
CA ILE A 179 6.79 -7.17 -12.52
C ILE A 179 5.62 -7.70 -13.35
N PHE A 180 4.95 -8.77 -12.90
CA PHE A 180 3.81 -9.33 -13.61
C PHE A 180 2.61 -8.38 -13.65
N ALA A 181 2.36 -7.59 -12.62
CA ALA A 181 1.34 -6.56 -12.66
C ALA A 181 1.62 -5.51 -13.76
N LEU A 182 2.89 -5.11 -13.94
CA LEU A 182 3.29 -4.23 -15.03
C LEU A 182 3.10 -4.90 -16.41
N VAL A 183 3.45 -6.17 -16.53
CA VAL A 183 3.20 -6.97 -17.74
C VAL A 183 1.70 -7.00 -18.05
N TYR A 184 0.83 -7.15 -17.04
CA TYR A 184 -0.61 -7.15 -17.22
C TYR A 184 -1.13 -5.81 -17.73
N PHE A 185 -0.59 -4.68 -17.26
CA PHE A 185 -0.94 -3.36 -17.80
C PHE A 185 -0.55 -3.25 -19.28
N VAL A 186 0.62 -3.76 -19.65
CA VAL A 186 1.09 -3.80 -21.04
C VAL A 186 0.16 -4.67 -21.89
N ILE A 187 -0.18 -5.89 -21.43
CA ILE A 187 -1.10 -6.78 -22.14
C ILE A 187 -2.48 -6.13 -22.30
N SER A 188 -3.04 -5.54 -21.23
CA SER A 188 -4.30 -4.80 -21.30
C SER A 188 -4.25 -3.68 -22.34
N TYR A 189 -3.16 -2.90 -22.40
CA TYR A 189 -2.99 -1.84 -23.39
C TYR A 189 -3.03 -2.38 -24.83
N TYR A 190 -2.27 -3.43 -25.11
CA TYR A 190 -2.25 -4.04 -26.44
C TYR A 190 -3.63 -4.64 -26.80
N LYS A 191 -4.26 -5.37 -25.87
CA LYS A 191 -5.59 -5.95 -26.09
C LYS A 191 -6.64 -4.87 -26.40
N LEU A 192 -6.70 -3.80 -25.60
CA LEU A 192 -7.63 -2.70 -25.84
C LEU A 192 -7.38 -1.98 -27.18
N LYS A 193 -6.11 -1.86 -27.59
CA LYS A 193 -5.73 -1.19 -28.85
C LYS A 193 -6.02 -2.04 -30.08
N PHE A 194 -5.74 -3.35 -30.03
CA PHE A 194 -5.74 -4.22 -31.22
C PHE A 194 -7.01 -5.05 -31.39
N GLU A 195 -7.85 -5.19 -30.35
CA GLU A 195 -9.12 -5.91 -30.46
C GLU A 195 -10.31 -5.01 -30.85
N ASN A 196 -10.06 -3.77 -31.31
CA ASN A 196 -11.10 -2.76 -31.59
C ASN A 196 -12.14 -2.64 -30.46
N ALA A 197 -11.67 -2.78 -29.21
CA ALA A 197 -12.51 -2.78 -28.04
C ALA A 197 -13.27 -1.46 -27.95
N SER A 198 -14.60 -1.53 -27.96
CA SER A 198 -15.44 -0.36 -27.77
C SER A 198 -15.61 -0.10 -26.28
N TYR A 199 -15.34 1.13 -25.85
CA TYR A 199 -15.54 1.60 -24.49
C TYR A 199 -16.23 2.98 -24.56
N PRO A 200 -17.13 3.29 -23.60
CA PRO A 200 -17.98 4.47 -23.67
C PRO A 200 -17.20 5.78 -23.48
N ASP A 201 -16.15 5.76 -22.67
CA ASP A 201 -15.36 6.93 -22.30
C ASP A 201 -13.94 6.56 -21.85
N LEU A 202 -13.11 7.57 -21.61
CA LEU A 202 -11.73 7.40 -21.15
C LEU A 202 -11.62 6.89 -19.71
N GLU A 203 -12.59 7.17 -18.82
CA GLU A 203 -12.57 6.61 -17.46
C GLU A 203 -12.72 5.09 -17.51
N HIS A 204 -13.62 4.59 -18.36
CA HIS A 204 -13.82 3.18 -18.60
C HIS A 204 -12.58 2.54 -19.25
N TYR A 205 -11.97 3.20 -20.23
CA TYR A 205 -10.69 2.76 -20.81
C TYR A 205 -9.63 2.52 -19.73
N TYR A 206 -9.39 3.51 -18.86
CA TYR A 206 -8.39 3.38 -17.79
C TYR A 206 -8.80 2.33 -16.75
N ASN A 207 -10.10 2.19 -16.47
CA ASN A 207 -10.59 1.14 -15.58
C ASN A 207 -10.24 -0.25 -16.11
N LEU A 208 -10.46 -0.51 -17.40
CA LEU A 208 -10.10 -1.76 -18.07
C LEU A 208 -8.58 -1.96 -18.12
N LEU A 209 -7.83 -0.91 -18.47
CA LEU A 209 -6.38 -0.93 -18.57
C LEU A 209 -5.73 -1.43 -17.27
N PHE A 210 -6.15 -0.86 -16.14
CA PHE A 210 -5.55 -1.15 -14.84
C PHE A 210 -6.24 -2.28 -14.07
N TRP A 211 -7.31 -2.89 -14.59
CA TRP A 211 -8.10 -3.87 -13.84
C TRP A 211 -7.29 -5.10 -13.44
N GLY A 212 -6.79 -5.86 -14.42
CA GLY A 212 -6.08 -7.11 -14.17
C GLY A 212 -4.81 -6.90 -13.36
N GLY A 213 -3.91 -6.03 -13.84
CA GLY A 213 -2.66 -5.73 -13.13
C GLY A 213 -2.89 -5.10 -11.75
N GLY A 214 -3.96 -4.31 -11.58
CA GLY A 214 -4.35 -3.73 -10.30
C GLY A 214 -4.75 -4.77 -9.27
N HIS A 215 -5.42 -5.85 -9.69
CA HIS A 215 -5.70 -6.99 -8.83
C HIS A 215 -4.42 -7.69 -8.38
N ILE A 216 -3.44 -7.85 -9.28
CA ILE A 216 -2.14 -8.45 -8.95
C ILE A 216 -1.36 -7.57 -7.97
N LEU A 217 -1.41 -6.25 -8.14
CA LEU A 217 -0.81 -5.32 -7.19
C LEU A 217 -1.40 -5.48 -5.78
N GLN A 218 -2.72 -5.67 -5.64
CA GLN A 218 -3.30 -5.91 -4.32
C GLN A 218 -2.75 -7.20 -3.68
N MET A 219 -2.55 -8.27 -4.45
CA MET A 219 -1.91 -9.50 -3.95
C MET A 219 -0.46 -9.28 -3.54
N ALA A 220 0.27 -8.43 -4.28
CA ALA A 220 1.62 -8.02 -3.88
C ALA A 220 1.61 -7.24 -2.57
N TYR A 221 0.62 -6.36 -2.37
CA TYR A 221 0.45 -5.57 -1.16
C TYR A 221 0.09 -6.43 0.06
N THR A 222 -0.79 -7.42 -0.08
CA THR A 222 -1.07 -8.37 1.02
C THR A 222 0.15 -9.22 1.37
N GLN A 223 1.02 -9.52 0.41
CA GLN A 223 2.25 -10.25 0.67
C GLN A 223 3.30 -9.42 1.41
N ILE A 224 3.56 -8.17 1.01
CA ILE A 224 4.50 -7.29 1.77
C ILE A 224 3.96 -6.97 3.18
N MET A 225 2.64 -6.88 3.35
CA MET A 225 2.01 -6.77 4.66
C MET A 225 2.30 -8.04 5.50
N SER A 226 2.12 -9.22 4.92
CA SER A 226 2.38 -10.49 5.59
C SER A 226 3.85 -10.65 6.00
N ILE A 227 4.78 -10.19 5.15
CA ILE A 227 6.20 -10.11 5.47
C ILE A 227 6.43 -9.15 6.64
N ALA A 228 5.81 -7.96 6.62
CA ALA A 228 5.89 -6.99 7.70
C ALA A 228 5.33 -7.55 9.02
N TRP A 229 4.22 -8.28 9.00
CA TRP A 229 3.66 -8.94 10.18
C TRP A 229 4.64 -9.87 10.85
N LEU A 230 5.23 -10.78 10.06
CA LEU A 230 6.21 -11.75 10.56
C LEU A 230 7.48 -11.06 11.05
N TRP A 231 7.94 -10.02 10.36
CA TRP A 231 9.13 -9.26 10.75
C TRP A 231 8.93 -8.52 12.08
N ILE A 232 7.80 -7.85 12.25
CA ILE A 232 7.42 -7.18 13.50
C ILE A 232 7.29 -8.20 14.62
N LEU A 233 6.58 -9.30 14.38
CA LEU A 233 6.37 -10.35 15.37
C LEU A 233 7.71 -10.92 15.85
N TYR A 234 8.62 -11.23 14.92
CA TYR A 234 9.98 -11.68 15.22
C TYR A 234 10.72 -10.67 16.10
N LYS A 235 10.76 -9.39 15.68
CA LYS A 235 11.51 -8.34 16.40
C LYS A 235 10.96 -8.07 17.80
N VAL A 236 9.64 -8.07 17.97
CA VAL A 236 8.99 -7.73 19.25
C VAL A 236 9.01 -8.90 20.23
N THR A 237 8.82 -10.13 19.75
CA THR A 237 8.72 -11.30 20.65
C THR A 237 10.08 -11.95 20.92
N SER A 238 11.11 -11.65 20.11
CA SER A 238 12.37 -12.39 20.12
C SER A 238 12.21 -13.92 19.92
N GLN A 239 11.05 -14.37 19.42
CA GLN A 239 10.80 -15.77 19.12
C GLN A 239 11.23 -16.07 17.69
N GLU A 240 11.80 -17.25 17.49
CA GLU A 240 12.15 -17.74 16.17
C GLU A 240 10.91 -17.91 15.29
N ILE A 241 11.05 -17.54 14.01
CA ILE A 241 10.05 -17.79 12.98
C ILE A 241 10.08 -19.28 12.67
N ARG A 242 9.10 -20.02 13.19
CA ARG A 242 8.95 -21.46 12.94
C ARG A 242 8.33 -21.72 11.56
N PHE A 243 8.34 -22.97 11.09
CA PHE A 243 7.67 -23.34 9.82
C PHE A 243 8.18 -22.63 8.56
N SER A 244 9.46 -22.27 8.53
CA SER A 244 10.03 -21.47 7.43
C SER A 244 9.85 -22.08 6.05
N ARG A 245 9.83 -23.43 5.93
CA ARG A 245 9.51 -24.13 4.66
C ARG A 245 8.06 -23.90 4.24
N ILE A 246 7.11 -23.99 5.17
CA ILE A 246 5.69 -23.73 4.90
C ILE A 246 5.51 -22.27 4.48
N LEU A 247 6.17 -21.32 5.17
CA LEU A 247 6.13 -19.91 4.78
C LEU A 247 6.65 -19.67 3.35
N GLN A 248 7.74 -20.32 2.95
CA GLN A 248 8.23 -20.24 1.57
C GLN A 248 7.18 -20.72 0.58
N LEU A 249 6.57 -21.88 0.83
CA LEU A 249 5.50 -22.42 -0.02
C LEU A 249 4.28 -21.50 -0.06
N LEU A 250 3.92 -20.86 1.04
CA LEU A 250 2.80 -19.91 1.09
C LEU A 250 3.09 -18.64 0.29
N PHE A 251 4.30 -18.08 0.39
CA PHE A 251 4.69 -16.91 -0.40
C PHE A 251 4.78 -17.22 -1.89
N ILE A 252 5.37 -18.36 -2.26
CA ILE A 252 5.41 -18.83 -3.64
C ILE A 252 3.98 -19.10 -4.13
N GLY A 253 3.16 -19.80 -3.34
CA GLY A 253 1.78 -20.13 -3.68
C GLY A 253 0.93 -18.88 -3.91
N ASN A 254 1.03 -17.86 -3.05
CA ASN A 254 0.33 -16.59 -3.24
C ASN A 254 0.75 -15.88 -4.53
N ALA A 255 2.06 -15.85 -4.82
CA ALA A 255 2.55 -15.28 -6.07
C ALA A 255 2.12 -16.06 -7.31
N LEU A 256 2.12 -17.40 -7.25
CA LEU A 256 1.61 -18.24 -8.32
C LEU A 256 0.11 -18.04 -8.54
N LEU A 257 -0.70 -17.99 -7.48
CA LEU A 257 -2.14 -17.72 -7.60
C LEU A 257 -2.39 -16.35 -8.26
N ALA A 258 -1.59 -15.34 -7.89
CA ALA A 258 -1.67 -14.04 -8.55
C ALA A 258 -1.28 -14.12 -10.04
N ILE A 259 -0.12 -14.68 -10.37
CA ILE A 259 0.46 -14.69 -11.73
C ILE A 259 -0.26 -15.64 -12.69
N LEU A 260 -0.78 -16.76 -12.19
CA LEU A 260 -1.49 -17.75 -13.01
C LEU A 260 -2.91 -17.33 -13.39
N SER A 261 -3.31 -16.09 -13.05
CA SER A 261 -4.52 -15.47 -13.59
C SER A 261 -4.36 -14.97 -15.03
N ILE A 262 -3.15 -15.02 -15.61
CA ILE A 262 -2.85 -14.54 -16.97
C ILE A 262 -3.70 -15.19 -18.08
N PRO A 263 -4.11 -16.47 -18.00
CA PRO A 263 -4.95 -17.07 -19.04
C PRO A 263 -6.31 -16.36 -19.20
N ALA A 264 -6.76 -15.56 -18.22
CA ALA A 264 -7.96 -14.74 -18.36
C ALA A 264 -7.90 -13.79 -19.56
N TYR A 265 -6.71 -13.30 -19.94
CA TYR A 265 -6.50 -12.47 -21.14
C TYR A 265 -6.61 -13.23 -22.47
N LEU A 266 -6.60 -14.57 -22.42
CA LEU A 266 -6.80 -15.44 -23.57
C LEU A 266 -8.26 -15.89 -23.67
N VAL A 267 -8.93 -16.05 -22.52
CA VAL A 267 -10.30 -16.58 -22.43
C VAL A 267 -11.36 -15.48 -22.57
N TYR A 268 -11.13 -14.31 -21.94
CA TYR A 268 -12.12 -13.24 -21.89
C TYR A 268 -11.62 -12.00 -22.64
N PRO A 269 -12.43 -11.38 -23.51
CA PRO A 269 -12.12 -10.06 -24.06
C PRO A 269 -11.94 -9.05 -22.92
N VAL A 270 -10.91 -8.21 -22.99
CA VAL A 270 -10.58 -7.28 -21.88
C VAL A 270 -11.73 -6.31 -21.59
N ALA A 271 -12.49 -5.90 -22.61
CA ALA A 271 -13.65 -5.03 -22.47
C ALA A 271 -14.94 -5.73 -22.02
N SER A 272 -14.90 -7.05 -21.76
CA SER A 272 -16.07 -7.80 -21.31
C SER A 272 -16.33 -7.64 -19.81
N SER A 273 -17.60 -7.79 -19.41
CA SER A 273 -17.98 -7.93 -18.00
C SER A 273 -17.38 -9.19 -17.37
N ASP A 274 -17.22 -10.27 -18.13
CA ASP A 274 -16.67 -11.54 -17.65
C ASP A 274 -15.21 -11.42 -17.22
N PHE A 275 -14.41 -10.65 -17.97
CA PHE A 275 -13.04 -10.32 -17.59
C PHE A 275 -12.99 -9.60 -16.24
N GLN A 276 -13.84 -8.59 -16.05
CA GLN A 276 -13.91 -7.86 -14.78
C GLN A 276 -14.38 -8.74 -13.63
N TYR A 277 -15.41 -9.56 -13.89
CA TYR A 277 -15.98 -10.50 -12.95
C TYR A 277 -14.96 -11.55 -12.51
N PHE A 278 -14.20 -12.13 -13.46
CA PHE A 278 -13.14 -13.09 -13.18
C PHE A 278 -12.14 -12.54 -12.16
N PHE A 279 -11.57 -11.35 -12.42
CA PHE A 279 -10.61 -10.74 -11.52
C PHE A 279 -11.24 -10.38 -10.16
N THR A 280 -12.50 -9.93 -10.15
CA THR A 280 -13.23 -9.65 -8.92
C THR A 280 -13.37 -10.91 -8.05
N GLN A 281 -13.78 -12.03 -8.65
CA GLN A 281 -13.88 -13.31 -7.94
C GLN A 281 -12.51 -13.81 -7.51
N HIS A 282 -11.51 -13.70 -8.39
CA HIS A 282 -10.14 -14.08 -8.08
C HIS A 282 -9.64 -13.37 -6.82
N MET A 283 -9.82 -12.05 -6.70
CA MET A 283 -9.45 -11.32 -5.49
C MET A 283 -10.30 -11.72 -4.28
N ARG A 284 -11.61 -11.91 -4.45
CA ARG A 284 -12.52 -12.32 -3.37
C ARG A 284 -12.08 -13.64 -2.73
N TYR A 285 -11.70 -14.63 -3.54
CA TYR A 285 -11.34 -15.96 -3.06
C TYR A 285 -9.87 -16.08 -2.65
N VAL A 286 -8.95 -15.41 -3.36
CA VAL A 286 -7.50 -15.58 -3.14
C VAL A 286 -6.91 -14.54 -2.20
N GLY A 287 -7.44 -13.31 -2.20
CA GLY A 287 -6.79 -12.15 -1.55
C GLY A 287 -6.61 -12.26 -0.05
N GLY A 288 -7.46 -13.06 0.61
CA GLY A 288 -7.38 -13.32 2.05
C GLY A 288 -6.59 -14.57 2.44
N VAL A 289 -6.25 -15.46 1.50
CA VAL A 289 -5.72 -16.80 1.83
C VAL A 289 -4.39 -16.71 2.58
N LEU A 290 -3.39 -16.00 2.03
CA LEU A 290 -2.07 -15.89 2.65
C LEU A 290 -2.15 -15.22 4.05
N PRO A 291 -2.77 -14.04 4.23
CA PRO A 291 -2.90 -13.42 5.54
C PRO A 291 -3.65 -14.29 6.57
N VAL A 292 -4.75 -14.96 6.17
CA VAL A 292 -5.51 -15.86 7.07
C VAL A 292 -4.63 -17.02 7.53
N VAL A 293 -3.95 -17.70 6.61
CA VAL A 293 -3.11 -18.85 6.95
C VAL A 293 -1.94 -18.42 7.84
N ILE A 294 -1.31 -17.29 7.58
CA ILE A 294 -0.24 -16.76 8.44
C ILE A 294 -0.76 -16.44 9.84
N THR A 295 -1.90 -15.77 9.97
CA THR A 295 -2.50 -15.48 11.29
C THR A 295 -2.80 -16.76 12.06
N LEU A 296 -3.29 -17.81 11.40
CA LEU A 296 -3.54 -19.11 12.04
C LEU A 296 -2.25 -19.83 12.44
N LEU A 297 -1.25 -19.89 11.56
CA LEU A 297 0.05 -20.50 11.84
C LEU A 297 0.76 -19.84 13.02
N TYR A 298 0.58 -18.53 13.19
CA TYR A 298 1.20 -17.72 14.24
C TYR A 298 0.22 -17.30 15.34
N ALA A 299 -0.94 -17.98 15.46
CA ALA A 299 -1.98 -17.60 16.41
C ALA A 299 -1.49 -17.59 17.86
N ARG A 300 -0.63 -18.54 18.26
CA ARG A 300 -0.07 -18.59 19.63
C ARG A 300 0.80 -17.37 19.98
N PRO A 301 1.88 -17.06 19.23
CA PRO A 301 2.68 -15.86 19.52
C PRO A 301 1.89 -14.57 19.35
N LEU A 302 0.97 -14.50 18.37
CA LEU A 302 0.05 -13.37 18.22
C LEU A 302 -0.85 -13.19 19.44
N PHE A 303 -1.50 -14.26 19.91
CA PHE A 303 -2.36 -14.21 21.09
C PHE A 303 -1.57 -13.79 22.33
N SER A 304 -0.36 -14.34 22.52
CA SER A 304 0.53 -13.93 23.61
C SER A 304 0.90 -12.45 23.54
N LEU A 305 1.10 -11.90 22.34
CA LEU A 305 1.36 -10.48 22.13
C LEU A 305 0.10 -9.66 22.49
N LEU A 306 -1.05 -10.05 21.96
CA LEU A 306 -2.33 -9.34 22.10
C LEU A 306 -2.84 -9.30 23.56
N LYS A 307 -2.41 -10.21 24.44
CA LYS A 307 -2.68 -10.10 25.89
C LYS A 307 -2.18 -8.80 26.53
N LYS A 308 -1.19 -8.14 25.92
CA LYS A 308 -0.63 -6.86 26.39
C LYS A 308 -1.29 -5.64 25.74
N PHE A 309 -2.23 -5.85 24.82
CA PHE A 309 -2.96 -4.78 24.14
C PHE A 309 -3.94 -4.07 25.10
N PRO A 310 -4.21 -2.76 24.96
CA PRO A 310 -3.54 -1.83 24.05
C PRO A 310 -2.23 -1.25 24.62
N PHE A 311 -2.17 -0.96 25.92
CA PHE A 311 -1.15 -0.05 26.46
C PHE A 311 0.21 -0.69 26.80
N GLY A 312 0.30 -2.03 26.82
CA GLY A 312 1.53 -2.77 27.10
C GLY A 312 2.39 -3.09 25.87
N LEU A 313 2.04 -2.54 24.70
CA LEU A 313 2.69 -2.81 23.42
C LEU A 313 3.61 -1.68 22.96
N THR A 314 4.67 -2.04 22.23
CA THR A 314 5.50 -1.08 21.48
C THR A 314 4.73 -0.57 20.25
N ALA A 315 5.14 0.56 19.67
CA ALA A 315 4.48 1.12 18.49
C ALA A 315 4.44 0.14 17.29
N PRO A 316 5.52 -0.61 16.94
CA PRO A 316 5.44 -1.63 15.89
C PRO A 316 4.45 -2.76 16.23
N ALA A 317 4.40 -3.20 17.49
CA ALA A 317 3.47 -4.24 17.93
C ALA A 317 2.01 -3.79 17.86
N LEU A 318 1.75 -2.52 18.19
CA LEU A 318 0.44 -1.90 17.99
C LEU A 318 0.07 -1.83 16.51
N CYS A 319 1.02 -1.49 15.63
CA CYS A 319 0.82 -1.49 14.19
C CYS A 319 0.41 -2.87 13.67
N LEU A 320 1.06 -3.95 14.15
CA LEU A 320 0.66 -5.32 13.83
C LEU A 320 -0.75 -5.64 14.31
N ALA A 321 -1.07 -5.34 15.58
CA ALA A 321 -2.39 -5.60 16.15
C ALA A 321 -3.51 -4.89 15.38
N TYR A 322 -3.34 -3.59 15.09
CA TYR A 322 -4.31 -2.82 14.34
C TYR A 322 -4.36 -3.18 12.86
N SER A 323 -3.24 -3.60 12.26
CA SER A 323 -3.23 -4.11 10.90
C SER A 323 -4.13 -5.32 10.76
N LEU A 324 -4.06 -6.29 11.69
CA LEU A 324 -4.95 -7.45 11.73
C LEU A 324 -6.42 -7.00 11.79
N VAL A 325 -6.77 -6.11 12.71
CA VAL A 325 -8.16 -5.63 12.88
C VAL A 325 -8.67 -4.95 11.60
N LEU A 326 -7.92 -3.98 11.06
CA LEU A 326 -8.33 -3.22 9.88
C LEU A 326 -8.39 -4.09 8.62
N PHE A 327 -7.40 -4.96 8.43
CA PHE A 327 -7.35 -5.84 7.27
C PHE A 327 -8.51 -6.85 7.28
N TYR A 328 -8.82 -7.45 8.43
CA TYR A 328 -9.97 -8.36 8.53
C TYR A 328 -11.31 -7.63 8.44
N MET A 329 -11.43 -6.43 9.03
CA MET A 329 -12.61 -5.58 8.86
C MET A 329 -12.84 -5.20 7.39
N GLY A 330 -11.77 -4.83 6.68
CA GLY A 330 -11.81 -4.60 5.24
C GLY A 330 -12.22 -5.87 4.49
N GLY A 331 -11.51 -6.98 4.70
CA GLY A 331 -11.76 -8.25 4.03
C GLY A 331 -13.18 -8.77 4.19
N THR A 332 -13.77 -8.70 5.39
CA THR A 332 -15.17 -9.10 5.62
C THR A 332 -16.14 -8.21 4.84
N LEU A 333 -15.95 -6.89 4.85
CA LEU A 333 -16.74 -5.97 4.02
C LEU A 333 -16.61 -6.30 2.53
N GLY A 334 -15.43 -6.73 2.06
CA GLY A 334 -15.19 -7.12 0.66
C GLY A 334 -16.03 -8.31 0.21
N TRP A 335 -16.26 -9.26 1.11
CA TRP A 335 -17.16 -10.40 0.88
C TRP A 335 -18.64 -9.99 0.87
N LEU A 336 -18.99 -8.93 1.61
CA LEU A 336 -20.34 -8.41 1.74
C LEU A 336 -20.72 -7.38 0.65
N ILE A 337 -19.80 -7.06 -0.28
CA ILE A 337 -20.09 -6.12 -1.38
C ILE A 337 -21.19 -6.71 -2.28
N THR A 338 -22.34 -6.02 -2.30
CA THR A 338 -23.43 -6.18 -3.26
C THR A 338 -23.66 -4.86 -4.00
N GLY A 339 -23.60 -4.89 -5.34
CA GLY A 339 -23.73 -3.69 -6.17
C GLY A 339 -22.59 -2.67 -6.03
N ALA A 340 -22.84 -1.43 -6.46
CA ALA A 340 -21.85 -0.35 -6.56
C ALA A 340 -22.08 0.78 -5.52
N ASN A 341 -22.14 0.44 -4.23
CA ASN A 341 -22.37 1.41 -3.15
C ASN A 341 -21.09 1.74 -2.34
N VAL A 342 -21.22 2.59 -1.32
CA VAL A 342 -20.08 3.03 -0.48
C VAL A 342 -19.46 1.94 0.42
N THR A 343 -20.00 0.72 0.41
CA THR A 343 -19.33 -0.45 1.01
C THR A 343 -18.04 -0.79 0.27
N ILE A 344 -17.94 -0.47 -1.03
CA ILE A 344 -16.69 -0.62 -1.80
C ILE A 344 -15.57 0.26 -1.19
N PRO A 345 -15.76 1.58 -1.00
CA PRO A 345 -14.81 2.40 -0.24
C PRO A 345 -14.55 1.92 1.17
N ALA A 346 -15.57 1.49 1.91
CA ALA A 346 -15.35 0.96 3.26
C ALA A 346 -14.39 -0.25 3.24
N HIS A 347 -14.61 -1.21 2.34
CA HIS A 347 -13.75 -2.37 2.15
C HIS A 347 -12.30 -1.99 1.87
N TYR A 348 -12.05 -1.18 0.83
CA TYR A 348 -10.68 -0.88 0.45
C TYR A 348 -9.99 0.04 1.46
N HIS A 349 -10.69 0.95 2.15
CA HIS A 349 -10.10 1.71 3.25
C HIS A 349 -9.67 0.79 4.40
N GLY A 350 -10.45 -0.24 4.74
CA GLY A 350 -10.04 -1.26 5.71
C GLY A 350 -8.79 -2.03 5.26
N SER A 351 -8.84 -2.60 4.05
CA SER A 351 -7.76 -3.44 3.53
C SER A 351 -6.46 -2.66 3.29
N ILE A 352 -6.53 -1.53 2.57
CA ILE A 352 -5.36 -0.71 2.20
C ILE A 352 -4.71 -0.09 3.44
N ILE A 353 -5.50 0.38 4.41
CA ILE A 353 -4.94 0.96 5.64
C ILE A 353 -4.46 -0.12 6.60
N GLY A 354 -5.10 -1.30 6.63
CA GLY A 354 -4.58 -2.50 7.27
C GLY A 354 -3.18 -2.86 6.74
N ILE A 355 -2.99 -2.86 5.42
CA ILE A 355 -1.66 -3.01 4.82
C ILE A 355 -0.73 -1.87 5.25
N SER A 356 -1.17 -0.63 5.08
CA SER A 356 -0.34 0.56 5.33
C SER A 356 0.17 0.63 6.76
N ILE A 357 -0.65 0.31 7.77
CA ILE A 357 -0.23 0.35 9.16
C ILE A 357 0.78 -0.76 9.49
N ALA A 358 0.71 -1.93 8.85
CA ALA A 358 1.79 -2.92 8.95
C ALA A 358 3.11 -2.38 8.39
N LEU A 359 3.07 -1.70 7.24
CA LEU A 359 4.26 -1.10 6.63
C LEU A 359 4.82 0.05 7.48
N ILE A 360 3.95 0.83 8.15
CA ILE A 360 4.36 1.81 9.18
C ILE A 360 5.18 1.14 10.28
N GLY A 361 4.65 0.05 10.85
CA GLY A 361 5.37 -0.73 11.88
C GLY A 361 6.69 -1.29 11.36
N TRP A 362 6.75 -1.71 10.10
CA TRP A 362 7.98 -2.16 9.45
C TRP A 362 9.01 -1.04 9.26
N VAL A 363 8.59 0.17 8.88
CA VAL A 363 9.50 1.33 8.79
C VAL A 363 10.07 1.68 10.17
N GLN A 364 9.24 1.66 11.21
CA GLN A 364 9.69 1.95 12.58
C GLN A 364 10.80 1.00 13.06
N ILE A 365 10.73 -0.29 12.71
CA ILE A 365 11.80 -1.25 13.04
C ILE A 365 13.00 -1.15 12.10
N MET A 366 12.82 -0.67 10.85
CA MET A 366 13.89 -0.60 9.86
C MET A 366 14.77 0.64 10.04
N LEU A 367 14.25 1.73 10.60
CA LEU A 367 15.02 2.97 10.81
C LEU A 367 16.34 2.74 11.58
N PRO A 368 16.38 2.04 12.74
CA PRO A 368 17.63 1.69 13.40
C PRO A 368 18.56 0.78 12.59
N GLU A 369 17.99 -0.16 11.84
CA GLU A 369 18.74 -1.14 11.03
C GLU A 369 19.48 -0.48 9.87
N ILE A 370 18.99 0.67 9.40
CA ILE A 370 19.67 1.52 8.43
C ILE A 370 20.48 2.64 9.12
N GLY A 371 20.77 2.56 10.42
CA GLY A 371 21.64 3.51 11.11
C GLY A 371 20.99 4.88 11.39
N CYS A 372 19.67 4.95 11.48
CA CYS A 372 18.97 6.10 12.05
C CYS A 372 18.74 5.92 13.55
N ALA A 373 18.40 7.00 14.25
CA ALA A 373 17.94 6.89 15.64
C ALA A 373 16.59 6.13 15.72
N PRO A 374 16.34 5.33 16.77
CA PRO A 374 15.02 4.76 17.02
C PRO A 374 14.00 5.86 17.30
N LEU A 375 12.74 5.60 16.93
CA LEU A 375 11.63 6.48 17.27
C LEU A 375 11.13 6.15 18.68
N GLU A 376 11.22 7.13 19.58
CA GLU A 376 10.85 6.96 20.98
C GLU A 376 9.83 8.03 21.43
N GLY A 377 9.20 7.77 22.58
CA GLY A 377 8.29 8.72 23.23
C GLY A 377 6.82 8.30 23.23
N LYS A 378 6.01 9.08 23.95
CA LYS A 378 4.56 8.83 24.10
C LYS A 378 3.81 9.00 22.78
N MET A 379 4.15 10.03 22.00
CA MET A 379 3.46 10.30 20.73
C MET A 379 3.64 9.19 19.69
N ILE A 380 4.83 8.59 19.62
CA ILE A 380 5.09 7.43 18.74
C ILE A 380 4.24 6.21 19.15
N ARG A 381 3.99 6.02 20.45
CA ARG A 381 3.10 4.96 20.95
C ARG A 381 1.62 5.26 20.73
N TRP A 382 1.21 6.52 20.79
CA TRP A 382 -0.18 6.94 20.51
C TRP A 382 -0.50 6.97 19.01
N GLN A 383 0.50 7.12 18.16
CA GLN A 383 0.34 7.22 16.70
C GLN A 383 -0.50 6.07 16.11
N PRO A 384 -0.23 4.77 16.37
CA PRO A 384 -1.02 3.67 15.84
C PRO A 384 -2.47 3.70 16.34
N HIS A 385 -2.70 4.08 17.60
CA HIS A 385 -4.05 4.20 18.17
C HIS A 385 -4.87 5.26 17.44
N ILE A 386 -4.31 6.47 17.28
CA ILE A 386 -5.00 7.60 16.63
C ILE A 386 -5.31 7.25 15.17
N LEU A 387 -4.34 6.70 14.45
CA LEU A 387 -4.52 6.29 13.05
C LEU A 387 -5.59 5.21 12.92
N ALA A 388 -5.49 4.12 13.69
CA ALA A 388 -6.38 2.98 13.53
C ALA A 388 -7.80 3.26 14.01
N ILE A 389 -7.97 3.95 15.15
CA ILE A 389 -9.31 4.35 15.63
C ILE A 389 -9.96 5.31 14.64
N GLY A 390 -9.20 6.29 14.12
CA GLY A 390 -9.68 7.17 13.05
C GLY A 390 -10.19 6.39 11.84
N GLN A 391 -9.43 5.39 11.39
CA GLN A 391 -9.82 4.57 10.25
C GLN A 391 -11.00 3.64 10.53
N ILE A 392 -11.09 3.05 11.73
CA ILE A 392 -12.27 2.26 12.13
C ILE A 392 -13.54 3.13 12.08
N LEU A 393 -13.48 4.36 12.60
CA LEU A 393 -14.59 5.32 12.50
C LEU A 393 -14.89 5.66 11.03
N HIS A 394 -13.85 5.93 10.23
CA HIS A 394 -13.99 6.25 8.81
C HIS A 394 -14.71 5.15 8.03
N ILE A 395 -14.22 3.92 8.15
CA ILE A 395 -14.76 2.72 7.50
C ILE A 395 -16.18 2.44 7.97
N SER A 396 -16.42 2.51 9.29
CA SER A 396 -17.75 2.26 9.86
C SER A 396 -18.78 3.28 9.38
N GLY A 397 -18.41 4.56 9.32
CA GLY A 397 -19.26 5.62 8.77
C GLY A 397 -19.63 5.36 7.31
N LEU A 398 -18.65 4.96 6.49
CA LEU A 398 -18.88 4.57 5.09
C LEU A 398 -19.82 3.35 4.99
N ALA A 399 -19.50 2.25 5.67
CA ALA A 399 -20.28 1.01 5.59
C ALA A 399 -21.73 1.21 6.04
N LEU A 400 -21.95 1.92 7.16
CA LEU A 400 -23.29 2.21 7.67
C LEU A 400 -24.08 3.11 6.71
N SER A 401 -23.44 4.14 6.13
CA SER A 401 -24.10 4.98 5.13
C SER A 401 -24.48 4.21 3.87
N GLY A 402 -23.69 3.23 3.46
CA GLY A 402 -23.99 2.33 2.34
C GLY A 402 -25.18 1.42 2.64
N GLY A 403 -25.28 0.91 3.87
CA GLY A 403 -26.46 0.18 4.35
C GLY A 403 -27.74 1.03 4.33
N TYR A 404 -27.62 2.35 4.44
CA TYR A 404 -28.73 3.30 4.27
C TYR A 404 -28.95 3.78 2.83
N GLY A 405 -28.25 3.22 1.84
CA GLY A 405 -28.46 3.50 0.42
C GLY A 405 -27.59 4.61 -0.18
N ALA A 406 -26.56 5.10 0.54
CA ALA A 406 -25.65 6.09 -0.03
C ALA A 406 -24.86 5.51 -1.23
N LEU A 407 -24.96 6.18 -2.38
CA LEU A 407 -24.26 5.78 -3.60
C LEU A 407 -22.80 6.25 -3.62
N ARG A 408 -21.95 5.49 -4.31
CA ARG A 408 -20.54 5.81 -4.49
C ARG A 408 -20.42 6.95 -5.52
N LYS A 409 -19.57 7.96 -5.24
CA LYS A 409 -19.27 9.10 -6.13
C LYS A 409 -20.44 10.08 -6.38
N ASP A 410 -21.55 10.01 -5.65
CA ASP A 410 -22.67 10.95 -5.76
C ASP A 410 -22.98 11.61 -4.39
N PRO A 411 -22.57 12.87 -4.17
CA PRO A 411 -22.81 13.58 -2.92
C PRO A 411 -24.25 14.13 -2.78
N SER A 412 -25.07 14.06 -3.85
CA SER A 412 -26.40 14.70 -3.88
C SER A 412 -27.48 13.98 -3.04
N LEU A 413 -27.22 12.73 -2.64
CA LEU A 413 -28.16 11.85 -1.94
C LEU A 413 -28.11 11.93 -0.40
N ILE A 414 -27.58 13.02 0.19
CA ILE A 414 -27.58 13.22 1.65
C ILE A 414 -28.94 13.74 2.13
N ILE A 415 -29.99 12.93 1.94
CA ILE A 415 -31.38 13.31 2.25
C ILE A 415 -31.75 12.96 3.69
N ASN A 416 -31.16 11.89 4.26
CA ASN A 416 -31.54 11.34 5.57
C ASN A 416 -30.58 11.75 6.70
N THR A 417 -31.12 12.15 7.86
CA THR A 417 -30.36 12.45 9.09
C THR A 417 -29.41 11.32 9.50
N LYS A 418 -29.79 10.05 9.31
CA LYS A 418 -28.92 8.90 9.60
C LYS A 418 -27.67 8.89 8.71
N ILE A 419 -27.82 9.19 7.42
CA ILE A 419 -26.70 9.31 6.48
C ILE A 419 -25.81 10.49 6.89
N LYS A 420 -26.38 11.63 7.29
CA LYS A 420 -25.61 12.79 7.79
C LYS A 420 -24.75 12.44 9.00
N ILE A 421 -25.30 11.72 9.98
CA ILE A 421 -24.55 11.26 11.17
C ILE A 421 -23.41 10.32 10.74
N CYS A 422 -23.68 9.35 9.87
CA CYS A 422 -22.67 8.42 9.37
C CYS A 422 -21.54 9.14 8.60
N MET A 423 -21.88 10.15 7.80
CA MET A 423 -20.92 11.00 7.10
C MET A 423 -20.09 11.86 8.07
N GLY A 424 -20.70 12.35 9.16
CA GLY A 424 -19.98 13.05 10.23
C GLY A 424 -18.95 12.15 10.93
N ILE A 425 -19.34 10.92 11.27
CA ILE A 425 -18.44 9.90 11.83
C ILE A 425 -17.31 9.59 10.86
N MET A 426 -17.64 9.42 9.57
CA MET A 426 -16.65 9.21 8.52
C MET A 426 -15.64 10.37 8.47
N GLY A 427 -16.12 11.62 8.47
CA GLY A 427 -15.28 12.82 8.44
C GLY A 427 -14.35 12.93 9.65
N LEU A 428 -14.88 12.75 10.85
CA LEU A 428 -14.09 12.73 12.10
C LEU A 428 -13.02 11.64 12.06
N GLY A 429 -13.38 10.44 11.60
CA GLY A 429 -12.44 9.34 11.42
C GLY A 429 -11.31 9.69 10.45
N GLY A 430 -11.64 10.36 9.34
CA GLY A 430 -10.67 10.85 8.37
C GLY A 430 -9.69 11.86 8.96
N LEU A 431 -10.19 12.81 9.77
CA LEU A 431 -9.34 13.79 10.46
C LEU A 431 -8.36 13.12 11.44
N LEU A 432 -8.86 12.21 12.28
CA LEU A 432 -8.00 11.45 13.19
C LEU A 432 -6.95 10.64 12.44
N ALA A 433 -7.33 10.02 11.31
CA ALA A 433 -6.39 9.29 10.48
C ALA A 433 -5.28 10.18 9.90
N ILE A 434 -5.61 11.41 9.48
CA ILE A 434 -4.60 12.40 9.03
C ILE A 434 -3.63 12.72 10.17
N ILE A 435 -4.14 13.01 11.38
CA ILE A 435 -3.30 13.29 12.55
C ILE A 435 -2.39 12.10 12.85
N GLY A 436 -2.94 10.88 12.87
CA GLY A 436 -2.17 9.65 13.06
C GLY A 436 -1.12 9.41 11.96
N GLY A 437 -1.40 9.79 10.71
CA GLY A 437 -0.42 9.76 9.63
C GLY A 437 0.74 10.75 9.84
N LEU A 438 0.42 11.99 10.19
CA LEU A 438 1.42 13.05 10.46
C LEU A 438 2.34 12.70 11.64
N LEU A 439 1.79 12.12 12.70
CA LEU A 439 2.54 11.64 13.86
C LEU A 439 3.53 10.50 13.53
N PHE A 440 3.35 9.84 12.40
CA PHE A 440 4.33 8.88 11.88
C PHE A 440 5.32 9.54 10.92
N VAL A 441 4.82 10.24 9.90
CA VAL A 441 5.66 10.75 8.80
C VAL A 441 6.66 11.79 9.29
N ILE A 442 6.25 12.74 10.12
CA ILE A 442 7.10 13.86 10.56
C ILE A 442 8.32 13.35 11.35
N PRO A 443 8.18 12.54 12.42
CA PRO A 443 9.34 12.03 13.15
C PRO A 443 10.27 11.14 12.30
N CYS A 444 9.70 10.36 11.37
CA CYS A 444 10.50 9.53 10.48
C CYS A 444 11.37 10.37 9.53
N LEU A 445 10.78 11.37 8.87
CA LEU A 445 11.51 12.26 7.96
C LEU A 445 12.60 13.04 8.69
N LEU A 446 12.30 13.62 9.85
CA LEU A 446 13.28 14.34 10.66
C LEU A 446 14.47 13.44 11.04
N THR A 447 14.20 12.18 11.38
CA THR A 447 15.21 11.19 11.73
C THR A 447 16.08 10.81 10.53
N LEU A 448 15.50 10.61 9.35
CA LEU A 448 16.23 10.35 8.11
C LEU A 448 17.11 11.52 7.68
N MET A 449 16.61 12.76 7.82
CA MET A 449 17.35 13.97 7.49
C MET A 449 18.56 14.16 8.42
N LYS A 450 18.42 13.84 9.71
CA LYS A 450 19.54 13.85 10.67
C LYS A 450 20.62 12.85 10.29
N ARG A 451 20.26 11.63 9.88
CA ARG A 451 21.23 10.61 9.41
C ARG A 451 22.02 11.08 8.19
N SER A 452 21.36 11.70 7.20
CA SER A 452 22.03 12.15 5.97
C SER A 452 23.21 13.07 6.24
N LYS A 453 23.18 13.85 7.33
CA LYS A 453 24.27 14.76 7.72
C LYS A 453 25.52 14.06 8.25
N HIS A 454 25.47 12.77 8.54
CA HIS A 454 26.61 11.99 9.04
C HIS A 454 27.26 11.10 7.97
N TYR A 455 26.69 11.04 6.76
CA TYR A 455 27.19 10.22 5.65
C TYR A 455 27.67 11.04 4.44
N ASN A 456 27.47 12.36 4.48
CA ASN A 456 28.15 13.35 3.65
C ASN A 456 29.30 13.94 4.48
#